data_AF-A0AAU1G7Z1-F1
#
_entry.id   AF-A0AAU1G7Z1-F1
#
_cell.length_a   1.000
_cell.length_b   1.000
_cell.length_c   1.000
_cell.angle_alpha   90.00
_cell.angle_beta   90.00
_cell.angle_gamma   90.00
#
_symmetry.space_group_name_H-M   'P 1'
#
loop_
_entity.id
_entity.type
_entity.pdbx_description
1 polymer ?
#
loop_
_entity_poly.entity_id
_entity_poly.type
_entity_poly.pdbx_seq_one_letter_code
_entity_poly.pdbx_strand_id
1 'polypeptide(L)'
;MRSTRRSTRRTALRTAAVFAGAAVVLALPAGSAFADSPAVPVTQPTKPQVKPTAEVRAYVTAVRLADGSVAKAYKIGDNHFEADVFADSTKPDTLVGKGGAVAYGRSNGLHAVLQPNGTVTSWVEGGERPKPVGKESSVRFTMPDGRIAKLVDGPDGKRVEISTPKGNSLGTIDLKHPGTHYDGWTYELVQDGKRVKFLVIDGKGGGNSWVYDFGGQLIGKYTVVAP
;
A
#
# COMPACT_ATOMS: atom_id res chain seq x y z
N MET A 1 -8.09 20.55 -58.15
CA MET A 1 -9.08 19.50 -58.53
C MET A 1 -8.84 18.26 -57.65
N ARG A 2 -9.92 17.70 -57.07
CA ARG A 2 -10.02 16.40 -56.33
C ARG A 2 -9.26 16.38 -54.98
N SER A 3 -9.84 16.60 -53.80
CA SER A 3 -11.03 16.06 -53.11
C SER A 3 -11.08 14.54 -52.97
N THR A 4 -11.45 14.11 -51.75
CA THR A 4 -11.91 12.78 -51.28
C THR A 4 -10.82 11.79 -50.81
N ARG A 5 -10.97 11.00 -49.72
CA ARG A 5 -12.15 10.55 -48.97
C ARG A 5 -11.74 9.87 -47.63
N ARG A 6 -12.59 10.09 -46.63
CA ARG A 6 -13.01 9.23 -45.49
C ARG A 6 -12.58 7.74 -45.44
N SER A 7 -12.21 7.33 -44.21
CA SER A 7 -12.91 6.37 -43.32
C SER A 7 -12.85 4.84 -43.53
N THR A 8 -12.68 4.16 -42.37
CA THR A 8 -13.39 2.95 -41.88
C THR A 8 -12.60 1.64 -41.74
N ARG A 9 -12.30 1.31 -40.46
CA ARG A 9 -12.50 0.08 -39.65
C ARG A 9 -12.43 -1.35 -40.25
N ARG A 10 -12.11 -2.27 -39.31
CA ARG A 10 -12.55 -3.69 -39.12
C ARG A 10 -11.52 -4.74 -39.56
N THR A 11 -11.33 -5.90 -38.95
CA THR A 11 -11.84 -6.62 -37.76
C THR A 11 -11.03 -7.93 -37.71
N ALA A 12 -10.78 -8.54 -36.54
CA ALA A 12 -10.55 -9.98 -36.46
C ALA A 12 -11.29 -10.56 -35.25
N LEU A 13 -12.32 -11.34 -35.55
CA LEU A 13 -13.12 -12.16 -34.64
C LEU A 13 -12.31 -13.38 -34.19
N ARG A 14 -12.52 -13.84 -32.94
CA ARG A 14 -12.29 -15.25 -32.57
C ARG A 14 -13.46 -15.78 -31.76
N THR A 15 -13.70 -17.07 -31.98
CA THR A 15 -15.00 -17.76 -32.05
C THR A 15 -15.39 -18.48 -30.76
N ALA A 16 -16.68 -18.77 -30.64
CA ALA A 16 -17.41 -19.42 -29.55
C ALA A 16 -17.17 -20.93 -29.36
N ALA A 17 -17.60 -21.46 -28.21
CA ALA A 17 -18.20 -22.79 -28.10
C ALA A 17 -19.27 -22.82 -26.98
N VAL A 18 -20.49 -23.17 -27.35
CA VAL A 18 -21.68 -23.39 -26.50
C VAL A 18 -21.82 -24.89 -26.30
N PHE A 19 -22.15 -25.34 -25.08
CA PHE A 19 -22.71 -26.67 -24.82
C PHE A 19 -24.07 -26.52 -24.14
N ALA A 20 -25.13 -26.91 -24.85
CA ALA A 20 -26.42 -27.33 -24.31
C ALA A 20 -26.36 -28.85 -24.08
N GLY A 21 -27.12 -29.52 -23.20
CA GLY A 21 -28.22 -29.21 -22.30
C GLY A 21 -28.76 -30.55 -21.75
N ALA A 22 -29.70 -30.50 -20.78
CA ALA A 22 -30.85 -31.41 -20.64
C ALA A 22 -31.46 -31.28 -19.23
N ALA A 23 -32.77 -31.00 -19.19
CA ALA A 23 -33.59 -30.93 -17.98
C ALA A 23 -34.33 -32.26 -17.77
N VAL A 24 -34.46 -32.71 -16.52
CA VAL A 24 -35.49 -33.66 -16.10
C VAL A 24 -36.12 -33.13 -14.81
N VAL A 25 -37.42 -32.85 -14.89
CA VAL A 25 -38.31 -32.52 -13.76
C VAL A 25 -39.04 -33.80 -13.35
N LEU A 26 -38.99 -34.19 -12.08
CA LEU A 26 -39.96 -35.11 -11.48
C LEU A 26 -40.27 -34.69 -10.03
N ALA A 27 -41.54 -34.87 -9.69
CA ALA A 27 -42.30 -34.20 -8.65
C ALA A 27 -42.10 -34.72 -7.20
N LEU A 28 -42.51 -33.88 -6.25
CA LEU A 28 -42.55 -34.07 -4.78
C LEU A 28 -43.42 -35.26 -4.33
N PRO A 29 -43.21 -35.74 -3.08
CA PRO A 29 -44.27 -35.52 -2.10
C PRO A 29 -43.77 -35.05 -0.72
N ALA A 30 -44.66 -34.34 -0.01
CA ALA A 30 -44.51 -33.92 1.38
C ALA A 30 -44.82 -35.07 2.36
N GLY A 31 -44.11 -35.11 3.49
CA GLY A 31 -44.38 -36.02 4.60
C GLY A 31 -43.63 -35.60 5.87
N SER A 32 -44.38 -35.45 6.95
CA SER A 32 -44.02 -34.83 8.24
C SER A 32 -43.17 -35.70 9.18
N ALA A 33 -42.50 -35.02 10.13
CA ALA A 33 -42.12 -35.36 11.51
C ALA A 33 -42.28 -36.82 12.04
N PHE A 34 -41.26 -37.34 12.73
CA PHE A 34 -41.13 -37.46 14.20
C PHE A 34 -39.85 -38.25 14.58
N ALA A 35 -39.41 -38.04 15.82
CA ALA A 35 -38.15 -38.46 16.45
C ALA A 35 -37.92 -39.98 16.63
N ASP A 36 -36.67 -40.43 16.76
CA ASP A 36 -36.11 -41.15 17.93
C ASP A 36 -34.60 -41.45 17.77
N SER A 37 -33.89 -41.68 18.88
CA SER A 37 -32.44 -41.63 19.14
C SER A 37 -31.64 -42.92 18.75
N PRO A 38 -30.43 -43.20 19.29
CA PRO A 38 -29.11 -42.77 18.83
C PRO A 38 -28.20 -43.96 18.40
N ALA A 39 -27.20 -43.73 17.54
CA ALA A 39 -26.01 -44.60 17.49
C ALA A 39 -24.79 -43.91 16.85
N VAL A 40 -23.67 -44.06 17.55
CA VAL A 40 -22.32 -43.53 17.33
C VAL A 40 -21.74 -43.68 15.91
N PRO A 41 -20.86 -42.75 15.46
CA PRO A 41 -20.32 -42.72 14.11
C PRO A 41 -19.05 -43.58 13.99
N VAL A 42 -18.95 -44.38 12.92
CA VAL A 42 -17.67 -44.98 12.48
C VAL A 42 -17.33 -44.45 11.09
N THR A 43 -16.49 -43.42 11.14
CA THR A 43 -15.46 -42.98 10.18
C THR A 43 -15.36 -43.66 8.81
N GLN A 44 -15.45 -42.84 7.75
CA GLN A 44 -14.71 -43.04 6.51
C GLN A 44 -13.96 -41.73 6.17
N PRO A 45 -12.67 -41.78 5.79
CA PRO A 45 -11.81 -40.60 5.75
C PRO A 45 -12.12 -39.74 4.51
N THR A 46 -12.73 -38.58 4.73
CA THR A 46 -12.75 -37.52 3.73
C THR A 46 -11.37 -36.88 3.65
N LYS A 47 -10.79 -36.92 2.43
CA LYS A 47 -9.63 -36.13 2.03
C LYS A 47 -9.79 -34.69 2.55
N PRO A 48 -8.77 -34.07 3.18
CA PRO A 48 -8.86 -32.68 3.59
C PRO A 48 -9.11 -31.80 2.37
N GLN A 49 -10.30 -31.23 2.29
CA GLN A 49 -10.57 -30.10 1.43
C GLN A 49 -9.75 -28.95 2.01
N VAL A 50 -8.65 -28.62 1.34
CA VAL A 50 -7.78 -27.50 1.71
C VAL A 50 -8.63 -26.23 1.62
N LYS A 51 -9.16 -25.81 2.77
CA LYS A 51 -9.67 -24.46 2.99
C LYS A 51 -8.50 -23.53 2.63
N PRO A 52 -8.65 -22.58 1.69
CA PRO A 52 -7.57 -21.65 1.40
C PRO A 52 -7.18 -20.97 2.71
N THR A 53 -5.91 -21.10 3.10
CA THR A 53 -5.33 -20.35 4.21
C THR A 53 -5.62 -18.88 3.94
N ALA A 54 -6.47 -18.28 4.76
CA ALA A 54 -6.69 -16.85 4.72
C ALA A 54 -5.34 -16.22 5.08
N GLU A 55 -4.62 -15.74 4.07
CA GLU A 55 -3.58 -14.74 4.27
C GLU A 55 -4.18 -13.66 5.17
N VAL A 56 -3.52 -13.37 6.29
CA VAL A 56 -4.05 -12.50 7.34
C VAL A 56 -4.17 -11.09 6.77
N ARG A 57 -5.36 -10.72 6.27
CA ARG A 57 -5.69 -9.38 5.77
C ARG A 57 -6.07 -8.50 6.95
N ALA A 58 -5.22 -7.57 7.35
CA ALA A 58 -5.53 -6.60 8.39
C ALA A 58 -6.38 -5.46 7.81
N TYR A 59 -7.61 -5.31 8.28
CA TYR A 59 -8.49 -4.23 7.84
C TYR A 59 -7.91 -2.86 8.22
N VAL A 60 -7.85 -1.95 7.25
CA VAL A 60 -7.29 -0.60 7.41
C VAL A 60 -8.42 0.42 7.52
N THR A 61 -9.29 0.47 6.50
CA THR A 61 -10.37 1.46 6.44
C THR A 61 -11.45 1.05 5.42
N ALA A 62 -12.64 1.64 5.52
CA ALA A 62 -13.66 1.58 4.49
C ALA A 62 -14.09 3.00 4.11
N VAL A 63 -14.17 3.26 2.80
CA VAL A 63 -14.44 4.58 2.25
C VAL A 63 -15.55 4.47 1.21
N ARG A 64 -16.50 5.42 1.25
CA ARG A 64 -17.51 5.56 0.21
C ARG A 64 -16.90 6.30 -0.99
N LEU A 65 -16.96 5.68 -2.16
CA LEU A 65 -16.41 6.22 -3.40
C LEU A 65 -17.40 7.20 -4.05
N ALA A 66 -16.90 7.93 -5.06
CA ALA A 66 -17.63 9.01 -5.72
C ALA A 66 -18.87 8.54 -6.50
N ASP A 67 -18.92 7.27 -6.92
CA ASP A 67 -20.09 6.63 -7.54
C ASP A 67 -21.08 6.04 -6.52
N GLY A 68 -20.80 6.19 -5.22
CA GLY A 68 -21.61 5.66 -4.13
C GLY A 68 -21.25 4.25 -3.68
N SER A 69 -20.35 3.55 -4.39
CA SER A 69 -19.80 2.26 -4.00
C SER A 69 -18.92 2.37 -2.75
N VAL A 70 -18.55 1.23 -2.13
CA VAL A 70 -17.73 1.21 -0.91
C VAL A 70 -16.45 0.44 -1.17
N ALA A 71 -15.30 1.07 -0.96
CA ALA A 71 -14.01 0.39 -0.96
C ALA A 71 -13.60 0.02 0.46
N LYS A 72 -13.25 -1.25 0.70
CA LYS A 72 -12.65 -1.73 1.95
C LYS A 72 -11.18 -2.01 1.70
N ALA A 73 -10.29 -1.29 2.37
CA ALA A 73 -8.84 -1.44 2.24
C ALA A 73 -8.27 -2.35 3.34
N TYR A 74 -7.32 -3.19 2.96
CA TYR A 74 -6.65 -4.17 3.80
C TYR A 74 -5.14 -4.11 3.59
N LYS A 75 -4.37 -4.28 4.67
CA LYS A 75 -2.94 -4.50 4.65
C LYS A 75 -2.68 -6.01 4.64
N ILE A 76 -1.95 -6.48 3.65
CA ILE A 76 -1.57 -7.89 3.47
C ILE A 76 -0.10 -8.11 3.82
N GLY A 77 0.73 -7.08 3.69
CA GLY A 77 2.14 -7.09 4.08
C GLY A 77 2.68 -5.67 4.18
N ASP A 78 3.95 -5.51 4.57
CA ASP A 78 4.52 -4.19 4.88
C ASP A 78 4.46 -3.17 3.74
N ASN A 79 4.43 -3.64 2.48
CA ASN A 79 4.24 -2.82 1.29
C ASN A 79 3.18 -3.41 0.34
N HIS A 80 2.17 -4.09 0.89
CA HIS A 80 1.10 -4.70 0.10
C HIS A 80 -0.26 -4.34 0.70
N PHE A 81 -1.02 -3.55 -0.06
CA PHE A 81 -2.38 -3.18 0.27
C PHE A 81 -3.33 -3.63 -0.84
N GLU A 82 -4.50 -4.13 -0.45
CA GLU A 82 -5.60 -4.42 -1.37
C GLU A 82 -6.83 -3.63 -0.96
N ALA A 83 -7.56 -3.10 -1.93
CA ALA A 83 -8.87 -2.48 -1.69
C ALA A 83 -9.95 -3.19 -2.51
N ASP A 84 -10.86 -3.85 -1.80
CA ASP A 84 -12.01 -4.51 -2.36
C ASP A 84 -13.12 -3.47 -2.57
N VAL A 85 -13.54 -3.27 -3.81
CA VAL A 85 -14.63 -2.34 -4.15
C VAL A 85 -15.94 -3.11 -4.16
N PHE A 86 -16.95 -2.60 -3.46
CA PHE A 86 -18.28 -3.19 -3.32
C PHE A 86 -19.36 -2.27 -3.89
N ALA A 87 -20.19 -2.79 -4.79
CA ALA A 87 -21.42 -2.16 -5.25
C ALA A 87 -22.59 -3.08 -4.86
N ASP A 88 -23.56 -2.57 -4.10
CA ASP A 88 -24.73 -3.32 -3.62
C ASP A 88 -24.37 -4.71 -3.06
N SER A 89 -23.37 -4.75 -2.17
CA SER A 89 -22.79 -5.94 -1.52
C SER A 89 -22.07 -6.94 -2.43
N THR A 90 -22.10 -6.74 -3.74
CA THR A 90 -21.27 -7.49 -4.70
C THR A 90 -19.88 -6.87 -4.75
N LYS A 91 -18.84 -7.68 -4.89
CA LYS A 91 -17.45 -7.22 -5.05
C LYS A 91 -17.07 -7.21 -6.55
N PRO A 92 -17.32 -6.12 -7.29
CA PRO A 92 -16.98 -6.04 -8.71
C PRO A 92 -15.48 -5.96 -9.00
N ASP A 93 -14.67 -5.41 -8.08
CA ASP A 93 -13.27 -5.10 -8.37
C ASP A 93 -12.36 -5.19 -7.14
N THR A 94 -11.06 -5.32 -7.37
CA THR A 94 -10.00 -5.28 -6.35
C THR A 94 -8.81 -4.48 -6.85
N LEU A 95 -8.48 -3.40 -6.15
CA LEU A 95 -7.24 -2.64 -6.36
C LEU A 95 -6.12 -3.30 -5.58
N VAL A 96 -4.98 -3.56 -6.22
CA VAL A 96 -3.82 -4.20 -5.59
C VAL A 96 -2.60 -3.29 -5.70
N GLY A 97 -2.16 -2.74 -4.58
CA GLY A 97 -0.94 -1.93 -4.46
C GLY A 97 0.19 -2.75 -3.85
N LYS A 98 1.24 -3.05 -4.62
CA LYS A 98 2.43 -3.79 -4.18
C LYS A 98 3.69 -2.95 -4.30
N GLY A 99 4.65 -3.19 -3.42
CA GLY A 99 5.98 -2.58 -3.49
C GLY A 99 6.00 -1.07 -3.25
N GLY A 100 5.01 -0.53 -2.52
CA GLY A 100 4.92 0.90 -2.24
C GLY A 100 4.45 1.75 -3.43
N ALA A 101 3.94 1.14 -4.50
CA ALA A 101 3.38 1.86 -5.64
C ALA A 101 1.90 2.21 -5.44
N VAL A 102 1.47 3.32 -6.05
CA VAL A 102 0.03 3.63 -6.17
C VAL A 102 -0.65 2.64 -7.12
N ALA A 103 -1.83 2.16 -6.75
CA ALA A 103 -2.67 1.33 -7.62
C ALA A 103 -3.86 2.16 -8.14
N TYR A 104 -4.23 1.93 -9.40
CA TYR A 104 -5.24 2.70 -10.12
C TYR A 104 -6.30 1.78 -10.71
N GLY A 105 -7.56 2.09 -10.48
CA GLY A 105 -8.69 1.41 -11.12
C GLY A 105 -9.60 2.41 -11.82
N ARG A 106 -10.21 1.94 -12.90
CA ARG A 106 -11.21 2.71 -13.65
C ARG A 106 -12.35 1.79 -14.05
N SER A 107 -13.58 2.19 -13.75
CA SER A 107 -14.77 1.48 -14.19
C SER A 107 -15.93 2.47 -14.35
N ASN A 108 -16.67 2.41 -15.47
CA ASN A 108 -17.88 3.22 -15.69
C ASN A 108 -17.74 4.72 -15.38
N GLY A 109 -16.59 5.32 -15.70
CA GLY A 109 -16.30 6.74 -15.41
C GLY A 109 -15.86 7.02 -13.97
N LEU A 110 -15.93 6.05 -13.06
CA LEU A 110 -15.25 6.11 -11.76
C LEU A 110 -13.75 5.91 -11.97
N HIS A 111 -12.98 6.76 -11.30
CA HIS A 111 -11.56 6.62 -11.10
C HIS A 111 -11.30 6.39 -9.62
N ALA A 112 -10.53 5.36 -9.28
CA ALA A 112 -10.15 5.03 -7.91
C ALA A 112 -8.63 4.85 -7.79
N VAL A 113 -8.06 5.34 -6.70
CA VAL A 113 -6.63 5.28 -6.41
C VAL A 113 -6.42 4.74 -5.01
N LEU A 114 -5.73 3.60 -4.92
CA LEU A 114 -5.21 3.06 -3.68
C LEU A 114 -3.77 3.54 -3.49
N GLN A 115 -3.54 4.26 -2.41
CA GLN A 115 -2.23 4.78 -2.04
C GLN A 115 -1.41 3.71 -1.28
N PRO A 116 -0.07 3.84 -1.25
CA PRO A 116 0.82 2.91 -0.57
C PRO A 116 0.57 2.75 0.94
N ASN A 117 -0.16 3.68 1.56
CA ASN A 117 -0.54 3.64 2.97
C ASN A 117 -1.94 3.04 3.23
N GLY A 118 -2.61 2.51 2.19
CA GLY A 118 -3.95 1.94 2.29
C GLY A 118 -5.09 2.95 2.15
N THR A 119 -4.81 4.24 1.91
CA THR A 119 -5.84 5.26 1.67
C THR A 119 -6.42 5.11 0.26
N VAL A 120 -7.75 5.12 0.14
CA VAL A 120 -8.45 5.08 -1.15
C VAL A 120 -9.05 6.45 -1.45
N THR A 121 -8.75 7.01 -2.62
CA THR A 121 -9.41 8.21 -3.14
C THR A 121 -10.12 7.90 -4.45
N SER A 122 -11.20 8.62 -4.75
CA SER A 122 -11.95 8.40 -5.99
C SER A 122 -12.61 9.68 -6.52
N TRP A 123 -12.84 9.72 -7.83
CA TRP A 123 -13.62 10.75 -8.50
C TRP A 123 -14.35 10.15 -9.70
N VAL A 124 -15.45 10.79 -10.12
CA VAL A 124 -16.11 10.49 -11.38
C VAL A 124 -15.58 11.39 -12.49
N GLU A 125 -15.64 10.93 -13.73
CA GLU A 125 -15.24 11.69 -14.92
C GLU A 125 -16.05 13.00 -15.00
N GLY A 126 -15.35 14.13 -15.15
CA GLY A 126 -15.95 15.48 -15.07
C GLY A 126 -16.13 16.02 -13.65
N GLY A 127 -15.90 15.22 -12.61
CA GLY A 127 -15.85 15.66 -11.22
C GLY A 127 -14.48 16.18 -10.78
N GLU A 128 -14.42 16.86 -9.64
CA GLU A 128 -13.15 17.32 -9.07
C GLU A 128 -12.27 16.14 -8.68
N ARG A 129 -11.06 16.11 -9.24
CA ARG A 129 -10.06 15.12 -8.87
C ARG A 129 -9.54 15.41 -7.46
N PRO A 130 -9.67 14.49 -6.49
CA PRO A 130 -9.08 14.67 -5.17
C PRO A 130 -7.58 14.90 -5.30
N LYS A 131 -7.07 15.87 -4.54
CA LYS A 131 -5.64 16.13 -4.45
C LYS A 131 -4.96 14.83 -4.00
N PRO A 132 -3.90 14.36 -4.69
CA PRO A 132 -3.20 13.15 -4.28
C PRO A 132 -2.71 13.33 -2.85
N VAL A 133 -3.20 12.49 -1.94
CA VAL A 133 -2.68 12.41 -0.58
C VAL A 133 -1.39 11.60 -0.67
N GLY A 134 -0.28 12.21 -0.29
CA GLY A 134 1.03 11.56 -0.28
C GLY A 134 1.83 11.73 -1.57
N LYS A 135 2.26 12.96 -1.89
CA LYS A 135 3.55 13.11 -2.54
C LYS A 135 4.61 12.97 -1.46
N GLU A 136 5.41 11.91 -1.54
CA GLU A 136 6.65 11.83 -0.78
C GLU A 136 7.50 13.06 -1.13
N SER A 137 7.76 13.91 -0.14
CA SER A 137 8.70 15.01 -0.32
C SER A 137 10.05 14.56 0.23
N SER A 138 11.12 14.83 -0.51
CA SER A 138 12.46 14.46 -0.05
C SER A 138 13.45 15.60 -0.22
N VAL A 139 14.28 15.81 0.80
CA VAL A 139 15.43 16.71 0.75
C VAL A 139 16.70 15.90 0.87
N ARG A 140 17.72 16.26 0.08
CA ARG A 140 19.03 15.62 0.11
C ARG A 140 20.10 16.63 0.50
N PHE A 141 21.01 16.23 1.39
CA PHE A 141 22.18 17.03 1.71
C PHE A 141 23.37 16.16 2.12
N THR A 142 24.56 16.75 2.06
CA THR A 142 25.81 16.13 2.49
C THR A 142 26.04 16.39 3.97
N MET A 143 26.24 15.33 4.73
CA MET A 143 26.52 15.36 6.17
C MET A 143 28.01 15.65 6.45
N PRO A 144 28.37 15.97 7.71
CA PRO A 144 29.75 16.30 8.09
C PRO A 144 30.77 15.18 7.84
N ASP A 145 30.31 13.93 7.82
CA ASP A 145 31.11 12.74 7.53
C ASP A 145 31.27 12.48 6.01
N GLY A 146 30.74 13.38 5.18
CA GLY A 146 30.75 13.29 3.72
C GLY A 146 29.65 12.40 3.13
N ARG A 147 28.88 11.67 3.95
CA ARG A 147 27.78 10.84 3.45
C ARG A 147 26.57 11.70 3.07
N ILE A 148 25.62 11.11 2.35
CA ILE A 148 24.41 11.79 1.88
C ILE A 148 23.23 11.29 2.70
N ALA A 149 22.50 12.22 3.30
CA ALA A 149 21.20 11.97 3.91
C ALA A 149 20.10 12.39 2.93
N LYS A 150 19.12 11.51 2.71
CA LYS A 150 17.86 11.82 2.04
C LYS A 150 16.74 11.74 3.08
N LEU A 151 16.23 12.89 3.50
CA LEU A 151 15.14 13.01 4.45
C LEU A 151 13.85 12.92 3.68
N VAL A 152 12.96 12.05 4.12
CA VAL A 152 11.73 11.71 3.43
C VAL A 152 10.53 11.96 4.33
N ASP A 153 9.63 12.82 3.88
CA ASP A 153 8.32 13.03 4.49
C ASP A 153 7.25 12.42 3.59
N GLY A 154 6.72 11.27 4.02
CA GLY A 154 5.81 10.45 3.26
C GLY A 154 4.65 9.91 4.08
N PRO A 155 3.71 9.24 3.41
CA PRO A 155 2.53 8.69 4.07
C PRO A 155 2.86 7.58 5.09
N ASP A 156 4.05 6.96 4.98
CA ASP A 156 4.57 5.97 5.93
C ASP A 156 5.33 6.59 7.12
N GLY A 157 5.32 7.93 7.21
CA GLY A 157 6.01 8.70 8.23
C GLY A 157 7.35 9.25 7.76
N LYS A 158 8.02 9.93 8.69
CA LYS A 158 9.32 10.56 8.47
C LYS A 158 10.44 9.54 8.61
N ARG A 159 11.32 9.47 7.61
CA ARG A 159 12.48 8.58 7.58
C ARG A 159 13.68 9.24 6.92
N VAL A 160 14.88 8.73 7.18
CA VAL A 160 16.12 9.17 6.55
C VAL A 160 16.81 7.99 5.92
N GLU A 161 17.08 8.10 4.62
CA GLU A 161 17.88 7.14 3.86
C GLU A 161 19.33 7.67 3.82
N ILE A 162 20.26 6.90 4.37
CA ILE A 162 21.67 7.27 4.46
C ILE A 162 22.42 6.53 3.36
N SER A 163 23.26 7.25 2.63
CA SER A 163 24.03 6.68 1.52
C SER A 163 25.45 7.23 1.45
N THR A 164 26.34 6.46 0.85
CA THR A 164 27.67 6.95 0.47
C THR A 164 27.58 8.06 -0.60
N PRO A 165 28.63 8.88 -0.78
CA PRO A 165 28.68 9.89 -1.85
C PRO A 165 28.42 9.31 -3.25
N LYS A 166 28.75 8.03 -3.45
CA LYS A 166 28.57 7.29 -4.71
C LYS A 166 27.14 6.76 -4.90
N GLY A 167 26.25 6.96 -3.93
CA GLY A 167 24.85 6.55 -3.96
C GLY A 167 24.56 5.16 -3.36
N ASN A 168 25.56 4.42 -2.88
CA ASN A 168 25.31 3.14 -2.20
C ASN A 168 24.57 3.37 -0.89
N SER A 169 23.40 2.74 -0.72
CA SER A 169 22.62 2.81 0.51
C SER A 169 23.33 2.13 1.67
N LEU A 170 23.37 2.79 2.82
CA LEU A 170 23.97 2.30 4.06
C LEU A 170 22.89 1.92 5.07
N GLY A 171 21.70 2.51 4.99
CA GLY A 171 20.60 2.16 5.87
C GLY A 171 19.49 3.19 5.86
N THR A 172 18.40 2.84 6.52
CA THR A 172 17.25 3.69 6.73
C THR A 172 16.98 3.80 8.22
N ILE A 173 16.76 5.01 8.70
CA ILE A 173 16.25 5.28 10.05
C ILE A 173 14.85 5.87 9.96
N ASP A 174 13.97 5.45 10.85
CA ASP A 174 12.59 5.92 10.96
C ASP A 174 12.19 6.00 12.44
N LEU A 175 10.97 6.45 12.75
CA LEU A 175 10.54 6.57 14.16
C LEU A 175 10.44 5.22 14.91
N LYS A 176 10.42 4.08 14.21
CA LYS A 176 10.43 2.74 14.83
C LYS A 176 11.86 2.24 15.06
N HIS A 177 12.77 2.61 14.15
CA HIS A 177 14.20 2.32 14.21
C HIS A 177 14.97 3.65 14.17
N PRO A 178 14.97 4.40 15.30
CA PRO A 178 15.39 5.79 15.30
C PRO A 178 16.89 5.96 15.11
N GLY A 179 17.70 4.95 15.42
CA GLY A 179 19.16 5.08 15.42
C GLY A 179 19.86 4.06 14.53
N THR A 180 20.98 4.46 13.93
CA THR A 180 21.97 3.55 13.35
C THR A 180 23.38 4.06 13.58
N HIS A 181 24.34 3.16 13.57
CA HIS A 181 25.76 3.48 13.74
C HIS A 181 26.56 2.97 12.54
N TYR A 182 27.45 3.79 11.99
CA TYR A 182 28.36 3.39 10.91
C TYR A 182 29.71 4.05 11.04
N ASP A 183 30.75 3.23 11.10
CA ASP A 183 32.16 3.68 11.08
C ASP A 183 32.45 4.78 12.12
N GLY A 184 31.92 4.60 13.34
CA GLY A 184 32.09 5.53 14.45
C GLY A 184 31.23 6.81 14.38
N TRP A 185 30.31 6.90 13.42
CA TRP A 185 29.27 7.92 13.38
C TRP A 185 27.94 7.33 13.84
N THR A 186 27.15 8.11 14.57
CA THR A 186 25.79 7.76 14.98
C THR A 186 24.80 8.69 14.31
N TYR A 187 23.72 8.13 13.79
CA TYR A 187 22.62 8.88 13.18
C TYR A 187 21.35 8.56 13.92
N GLU A 188 20.59 9.58 14.27
CA GLU A 188 19.39 9.41 15.08
C GLU A 188 18.24 10.28 14.61
N LEU A 189 17.03 9.73 14.68
CA LEU A 189 15.79 10.41 14.42
C LEU A 189 15.08 10.66 15.74
N VAL A 190 14.96 11.93 16.12
CA VAL A 190 14.38 12.33 17.41
C VAL A 190 13.06 13.03 17.18
N GLN A 191 12.01 12.54 17.83
CA GLN A 191 10.71 13.20 17.86
C GLN A 191 10.65 14.21 19.01
N ASP A 192 10.56 15.49 18.68
CA ASP A 192 10.41 16.62 19.59
C ASP A 192 9.00 17.20 19.45
N GLY A 193 8.06 16.64 20.22
CA GLY A 193 6.64 16.94 20.11
C GLY A 193 6.09 16.62 18.72
N LYS A 194 5.69 17.65 17.97
CA LYS A 194 5.21 17.53 16.58
C LYS A 194 6.32 17.59 15.53
N ARG A 195 7.53 17.95 15.92
CA ARG A 195 8.67 18.09 15.02
C ARG A 195 9.52 16.82 15.08
N VAL A 196 10.14 16.48 13.96
CA VAL A 196 11.14 15.41 13.90
C VAL A 196 12.45 16.05 13.49
N LYS A 197 13.51 15.71 14.22
CA LYS A 197 14.87 16.20 14.00
C LYS A 197 15.76 15.03 13.63
N PHE A 198 16.75 15.32 12.81
CA PHE A 198 17.76 14.37 12.42
C PHE A 198 19.10 14.76 13.03
N LEU A 199 19.66 13.87 13.83
CA LEU A 199 20.91 14.06 14.56
C LEU A 199 22.01 13.26 13.87
N VAL A 200 23.18 13.89 13.75
CA VAL A 200 24.41 13.26 13.30
C VAL A 200 25.47 13.50 14.37
N ILE A 201 26.07 12.43 14.87
CA ILE A 201 27.01 12.47 16.00
C ILE A 201 28.33 11.84 15.57
N ASP A 202 29.41 12.59 15.73
CA ASP A 202 30.77 12.13 15.52
C ASP A 202 31.28 11.43 16.78
N GLY A 203 31.16 10.11 16.82
CA GLY A 203 31.71 9.30 17.91
C GLY A 203 33.23 9.17 17.87
N LYS A 204 33.88 9.40 16.72
CA LYS A 204 35.34 9.33 16.58
C LYS A 204 36.04 10.62 17.01
N GLY A 205 35.46 11.77 16.67
CA GLY A 205 36.00 13.10 16.92
C GLY A 205 35.56 13.76 18.23
N GLY A 206 35.22 12.96 19.25
CA GLY A 206 34.96 13.46 20.60
C GLY A 206 33.52 13.90 20.89
N GLY A 207 32.54 13.53 20.05
CA GLY A 207 31.11 13.71 20.36
C GLY A 207 30.45 14.94 19.73
N ASN A 208 31.10 15.58 18.75
CA ASN A 208 30.47 16.69 18.03
C ASN A 208 29.16 16.25 17.40
N SER A 209 28.13 17.07 17.51
CA SER A 209 26.77 16.72 17.09
C SER A 209 26.17 17.82 16.23
N TRP A 210 25.44 17.43 15.19
CA TRP A 210 24.72 18.30 14.28
C TRP A 210 23.25 17.91 14.27
N VAL A 211 22.37 18.90 14.41
CA VAL A 211 20.93 18.71 14.45
C VAL A 211 20.32 19.39 13.24
N TYR A 212 19.61 18.63 12.43
CA TYR A 212 18.92 19.11 11.25
C TYR A 212 17.41 19.04 11.45
N ASP A 213 16.70 20.00 10.89
CA ASP A 213 15.26 19.86 10.69
C ASP A 213 14.95 18.93 9.51
N PHE A 214 13.67 18.59 9.33
CA PHE A 214 13.24 17.75 8.21
C PHE A 214 13.22 18.46 6.85
N GLY A 215 13.52 19.76 6.80
CA GLY A 215 13.79 20.53 5.60
C GLY A 215 15.26 20.48 5.18
N GLY A 216 16.12 19.77 5.93
CA GLY A 216 17.56 19.67 5.68
C GLY A 216 18.37 20.87 6.16
N GLN A 217 17.77 21.79 6.92
CA GLN A 217 18.49 22.93 7.50
C GLN A 217 19.17 22.52 8.80
N LEU A 218 20.43 22.93 8.97
CA LEU A 218 21.14 22.77 10.24
C LEU A 218 20.55 23.76 11.27
N ILE A 219 19.91 23.22 12.30
CA ILE A 219 19.24 23.99 13.36
C ILE A 219 20.00 24.00 14.69
N GLY A 220 21.05 23.18 14.82
CA GLY A 220 21.89 23.15 16.00
C GLY A 220 23.21 22.44 15.76
N LYS A 221 24.26 22.91 16.44
CA LYS A 221 25.56 22.25 16.47
C LYS A 221 26.09 22.28 17.89
N TYR A 222 26.53 21.13 18.39
CA TYR A 222 27.12 20.98 19.72
C TYR A 222 28.54 20.49 19.54
N THR A 223 29.48 21.22 20.14
CA THR A 223 30.91 20.87 20.12
C THR A 223 31.30 20.49 21.53
N VAL A 224 31.96 19.35 21.70
CA VAL A 224 32.53 18.98 22.99
C VAL A 224 33.86 19.71 23.14
N VAL A 225 33.96 20.61 24.11
CA VAL A 225 35.22 21.25 24.47
C VAL A 225 35.97 20.26 25.36
N ALA A 226 37.14 19.80 24.90
CA ALA A 226 38.00 18.95 25.73
C ALA A 226 38.41 19.75 27.00
N PRO A 227 38.37 19.13 28.19
CA PRO A 227 38.73 19.78 29.44
C PRO A 227 40.22 20.19 29.51
#